data_AF-A0A7Y7NAP3-F1
#
_entry.id   AF-A0A7Y7NAP3-F1
#
_cell.length_a   1.000
_cell.length_b   1.000
_cell.length_c   1.000
_cell.angle_alpha   90.00
_cell.angle_beta   90.00
_cell.angle_gamma   90.00
#
_symmetry.space_group_name_H-M   'P 1'
#
loop_
_entity.id
_entity.type
_entity.pdbx_description
1 polymer ?
#
loop_
_entity_poly.entity_id
_entity_poly.type
_entity_poly.pdbx_seq_one_letter_code
_entity_poly.pdbx_strand_id
1 'polypeptide(L)'
;MLKALWAAMQCGRHHGKANKYKVRGDLEKAVMHFEQALPYAERTGNSGTVAFGKECIAITYQEMKKSSEAKKYAESSLKIYRALAQGSSDDFFAEAASRVEQLLGKIGA
;
A
#
# COMPACT_ATOMS: atom_id res chain seq x y z
N MET A 1 -19.86 -5.70 12.60
CA MET A 1 -19.76 -4.27 12.23
C MET A 1 -18.74 -3.50 13.09
N LEU A 2 -18.84 -3.49 14.43
CA LEU A 2 -17.93 -2.73 15.31
C LEU A 2 -16.43 -3.07 15.15
N LYS A 3 -16.08 -4.37 14.96
CA LYS A 3 -14.67 -4.79 14.79
C LYS A 3 -14.02 -4.26 13.51
N ALA A 4 -14.76 -4.25 12.39
CA ALA A 4 -14.27 -3.74 11.10
C ALA A 4 -14.12 -2.22 11.12
N LEU A 5 -15.08 -1.51 11.73
CA LEU A 5 -15.00 -0.07 11.93
C LEU A 5 -13.78 0.31 12.78
N TRP A 6 -13.58 -0.38 13.91
CA TRP A 6 -12.41 -0.18 14.74
C TRP A 6 -11.10 -0.44 13.98
N ALA A 7 -11.04 -1.51 13.19
CA ALA A 7 -9.88 -1.80 12.36
C ALA A 7 -9.62 -0.70 11.32
N ALA A 8 -10.66 -0.21 10.64
CA ALA A 8 -10.54 0.90 9.70
C ALA A 8 -10.00 2.18 10.37
N MET A 9 -10.44 2.49 11.60
CA MET A 9 -9.94 3.63 12.36
C MET A 9 -8.45 3.48 12.72
N GLN A 10 -8.01 2.28 13.14
CA GLN A 10 -6.59 2.03 13.44
C GLN A 10 -5.73 2.07 12.16
N CYS A 11 -6.21 1.47 11.07
CA CYS A 11 -5.56 1.53 9.77
C CYS A 11 -5.32 2.99 9.34
N GLY A 12 -6.38 3.82 9.38
CA GLY A 12 -6.29 5.24 9.02
C GLY A 12 -5.35 6.02 9.93
N ARG A 13 -5.35 5.76 11.24
CA ARG A 13 -4.42 6.39 12.20
C ARG A 13 -2.97 6.09 11.84
N HIS A 14 -2.65 4.83 11.55
CA HIS A 14 -1.30 4.41 11.19
C HIS A 14 -0.86 5.01 9.85
N HIS A 15 -1.73 5.01 8.83
CA HIS A 15 -1.48 5.72 7.56
C HIS A 15 -1.20 7.22 7.77
N GLY A 16 -1.98 7.88 8.61
CA GLY A 16 -1.78 9.29 8.92
C GLY A 16 -0.43 9.58 9.58
N LYS A 17 0.02 8.70 10.48
CA LYS A 17 1.38 8.79 11.06
C LYS A 17 2.46 8.54 10.01
N ALA A 18 2.30 7.50 9.20
CA ALA A 18 3.23 7.14 8.15
C ALA A 18 3.47 8.32 7.19
N ASN A 19 2.40 8.95 6.71
CA ASN A 19 2.49 10.12 5.85
C ASN A 19 3.22 11.30 6.51
N LYS A 20 2.97 11.58 7.79
CA LYS A 20 3.68 12.64 8.53
C LYS A 20 5.18 12.38 8.63
N TYR A 21 5.59 11.14 8.87
CA TYR A 21 7.01 10.78 8.90
C TYR A 21 7.65 10.83 7.51
N LYS A 22 6.93 10.34 6.49
CA LYS A 22 7.36 10.39 5.10
C LYS A 22 7.65 11.82 4.63
N VAL A 23 6.73 12.75 4.90
CA VAL A 23 6.90 14.19 4.58
C VAL A 23 8.11 14.81 5.31
N ARG A 24 8.47 14.28 6.49
CA ARG A 24 9.65 14.71 7.25
C ARG A 24 10.95 14.00 6.83
N GLY A 25 10.88 13.07 5.88
CA GLY A 25 12.02 12.27 5.43
C GLY A 25 12.40 11.10 6.34
N ASP A 26 11.63 10.82 7.39
CA ASP A 26 11.87 9.67 8.28
C ASP A 26 11.18 8.42 7.68
N LEU A 27 11.78 7.91 6.61
CA LEU A 27 11.18 6.86 5.77
C LEU A 27 11.07 5.52 6.51
N GLU A 28 12.02 5.19 7.38
CA GLU A 28 11.98 3.99 8.23
C GLU A 28 10.75 4.00 9.14
N LYS A 29 10.46 5.12 9.83
CA LYS A 29 9.24 5.22 10.66
C LYS A 29 7.96 5.25 9.82
N ALA A 30 8.03 5.81 8.61
CA ALA A 30 6.90 5.77 7.69
C ALA A 30 6.54 4.31 7.33
N VAL A 31 7.53 3.52 6.90
CA VAL A 31 7.37 2.08 6.62
C VAL A 31 6.82 1.34 7.84
N MET A 32 7.42 1.52 9.01
CA MET A 32 6.97 0.86 10.25
C MET A 32 5.47 1.11 10.50
N HIS A 33 5.01 2.35 10.31
CA HIS A 33 3.60 2.66 10.50
C HIS A 33 2.70 2.13 9.37
N PHE A 34 3.13 2.12 8.11
CA PHE A 34 2.36 1.45 7.06
C PHE A 34 2.26 -0.07 7.29
N GLU A 35 3.34 -0.73 7.72
CA GLU A 35 3.33 -2.16 8.08
C GLU A 35 2.40 -2.44 9.27
N GLN A 36 2.36 -1.56 10.27
CA GLN A 36 1.39 -1.64 11.37
C GLN A 36 -0.06 -1.47 10.89
N ALA A 37 -0.30 -0.77 9.78
CA ALA A 37 -1.65 -0.60 9.22
C ALA A 37 -2.16 -1.86 8.50
N LEU A 38 -1.27 -2.68 7.92
CA LEU A 38 -1.64 -3.83 7.09
C LEU A 38 -2.57 -4.85 7.79
N PRO A 39 -2.29 -5.32 9.02
CA PRO A 39 -3.18 -6.26 9.71
C PRO A 39 -4.57 -5.67 9.98
N TYR A 40 -4.65 -4.34 10.14
CA TYR A 40 -5.94 -3.67 10.29
C TYR A 40 -6.68 -3.58 8.95
N ALA A 41 -5.97 -3.26 7.87
CA ALA A 41 -6.52 -3.27 6.52
C ALA A 41 -7.10 -4.65 6.17
N GLU A 42 -6.39 -5.74 6.47
CA GLU A 42 -6.87 -7.12 6.26
C GLU A 42 -8.15 -7.40 7.06
N ARG A 43 -8.24 -6.93 8.31
CA ARG A 43 -9.43 -7.08 9.16
C ARG A 43 -10.64 -6.27 8.68
N THR A 44 -10.46 -5.29 7.80
CA THR A 44 -11.59 -4.58 7.19
C THR A 44 -12.32 -5.42 6.13
N GLY A 45 -11.67 -6.46 5.59
CA GLY A 45 -12.18 -7.24 4.45
C GLY A 45 -12.11 -6.50 3.11
N ASN A 46 -11.55 -5.28 3.07
CA ASN A 46 -11.39 -4.51 1.84
C ASN A 46 -9.99 -4.75 1.24
N SER A 47 -9.93 -5.63 0.24
CA SER A 47 -8.68 -5.95 -0.48
C SER A 47 -8.04 -4.73 -1.15
N GLY A 48 -8.82 -3.74 -1.58
CA GLY A 48 -8.31 -2.49 -2.14
C GLY A 48 -7.51 -1.68 -1.11
N THR A 49 -7.94 -1.69 0.16
CA THR A 49 -7.19 -1.04 1.25
C THR A 49 -5.88 -1.76 1.53
N VAL A 50 -5.87 -3.10 1.45
CA VAL A 50 -4.64 -3.90 1.58
C VAL A 50 -3.67 -3.61 0.44
N ALA A 51 -4.16 -3.57 -0.80
CA ALA A 51 -3.35 -3.23 -1.98
C ALA A 51 -2.72 -1.85 -1.84
N PHE A 52 -3.51 -0.85 -1.43
CA PHE A 52 -3.05 0.52 -1.24
C PHE A 52 -1.99 0.65 -0.14
N GLY A 53 -2.17 -0.04 1.00
CA GLY A 53 -1.16 -0.07 2.06
C GLY A 53 0.17 -0.66 1.58
N LYS A 54 0.13 -1.75 0.81
CA LYS A 54 1.32 -2.38 0.21
C LYS A 54 1.99 -1.48 -0.84
N GLU A 55 1.21 -0.81 -1.67
CA GLU A 55 1.73 0.18 -2.63
C GLU A 55 2.47 1.31 -1.91
N CYS A 56 1.89 1.85 -0.83
CA CYS A 56 2.52 2.90 -0.03
C CYS A 56 3.87 2.46 0.57
N ILE A 57 3.96 1.21 1.04
CA ILE A 57 5.20 0.62 1.53
C ILE A 57 6.23 0.50 0.39
N ALA A 58 5.81 0.01 -0.77
CA ALA A 58 6.67 -0.13 -1.94
C ALA A 58 7.28 1.20 -2.38
N ILE A 59 6.45 2.25 -2.49
CA ILE A 59 6.91 3.60 -2.83
C ILE A 59 7.91 4.11 -1.79
N THR A 60 7.63 3.90 -0.50
CA THR A 60 8.52 4.37 0.57
C THR A 60 9.86 3.65 0.54
N TYR A 61 9.89 2.33 0.32
CA TYR A 61 11.14 1.60 0.13
C TYR A 61 11.90 2.05 -1.13
N GLN A 62 11.20 2.40 -2.22
CA GLN A 62 11.83 2.92 -3.42
C GLN A 62 12.49 4.29 -3.15
N GLU A 63 11.86 5.17 -2.37
CA GLU A 63 12.46 6.44 -1.93
C GLU A 63 13.72 6.20 -1.07
N MET A 64 13.76 5.10 -0.30
CA MET A 64 14.93 4.66 0.46
C MET A 64 16.01 3.97 -0.40
N LYS A 65 15.79 3.81 -1.71
CA LYS A 65 16.65 3.03 -2.63
C LYS A 65 16.79 1.54 -2.24
N LYS A 66 15.80 0.99 -1.52
CA LYS A 66 15.73 -0.43 -1.14
C LYS A 66 14.91 -1.20 -2.16
N SER A 67 15.51 -1.42 -3.33
CA SER A 67 14.82 -1.95 -4.52
C SER A 67 14.21 -3.33 -4.32
N SER A 68 14.88 -4.23 -3.59
CA SER A 68 14.39 -5.59 -3.34
C SER A 68 13.07 -5.59 -2.55
N GLU A 69 13.02 -4.80 -1.48
CA GLU A 69 11.85 -4.63 -0.64
C GLU A 69 10.73 -3.89 -1.39
N ALA A 70 11.08 -2.81 -2.09
CA ALA A 70 10.13 -2.07 -2.91
C ALA A 70 9.43 -2.98 -3.93
N LYS A 71 10.21 -3.79 -4.66
CA LYS A 71 9.70 -4.74 -5.65
C LYS A 71 8.76 -5.76 -5.03
N LYS A 72 9.14 -6.38 -3.91
CA LYS A 72 8.32 -7.36 -3.19
C LYS A 72 6.93 -6.81 -2.85
N TYR A 73 6.87 -5.60 -2.30
CA TYR A 73 5.60 -4.98 -1.91
C TYR A 73 4.79 -4.51 -3.13
N ALA A 74 5.46 -3.97 -4.16
CA ALA A 74 4.82 -3.55 -5.41
C ALA A 74 4.17 -4.74 -6.12
N GLU A 75 4.88 -5.85 -6.30
CA GLU A 75 4.34 -7.09 -6.90
C GLU A 75 3.13 -7.63 -6.11
N SER A 76 3.21 -7.58 -4.78
CA SER A 76 2.11 -8.00 -3.92
C SER A 76 0.87 -7.12 -4.07
N SER A 77 1.04 -5.79 -4.17
CA SER A 77 -0.07 -4.85 -4.42
C SER A 77 -0.67 -5.01 -5.81
N LEU A 78 0.18 -5.18 -6.84
CA LEU A 78 -0.24 -5.34 -8.23
C LEU A 78 -1.11 -6.58 -8.42
N LYS A 79 -0.73 -7.70 -7.80
CA LYS A 79 -1.52 -8.94 -7.84
C LYS A 79 -2.95 -8.71 -7.34
N ILE A 80 -3.12 -7.92 -6.28
CA ILE A 80 -4.44 -7.62 -5.71
C ILE A 80 -5.21 -6.66 -6.63
N TYR A 81 -4.57 -5.59 -7.12
CA TYR A 81 -5.22 -4.64 -8.02
C TYR A 81 -5.71 -5.30 -9.32
N ARG A 82 -4.91 -6.17 -9.92
CA ARG A 82 -5.32 -6.94 -11.11
C ARG A 82 -6.51 -7.86 -10.84
N ALA A 83 -6.54 -8.53 -9.68
CA ALA A 83 -7.67 -9.38 -9.30
C ALA A 83 -8.95 -8.55 -9.09
N LEU A 84 -8.84 -7.36 -8.51
CA LEU A 84 -9.97 -6.45 -8.32
C LEU A 84 -10.47 -5.85 -9.65
N ALA A 85 -9.56 -5.51 -10.56
CA ALA A 85 -9.91 -4.98 -11.87
C ALA A 85 -10.69 -6.00 -12.73
N GLN A 86 -10.41 -7.30 -12.60
CA GLN A 86 -11.19 -8.34 -13.31
C GLN A 86 -12.64 -8.46 -12.80
N GLY A 87 -12.90 -8.07 -11.55
CA GLY A 87 -14.22 -8.17 -10.91
C GLY A 87 -14.97 -6.85 -10.83
N SER A 88 -14.43 -5.77 -11.40
CA SER A 88 -15.02 -4.42 -11.33
C SER A 88 -15.17 -3.87 -12.75
N SER A 89 -16.29 -3.19 -13.00
CA SER A 89 -16.50 -2.41 -14.23
C SER A 89 -15.81 -1.04 -14.17
N ASP A 90 -15.28 -0.65 -13.02
CA ASP A 90 -14.67 0.65 -12.80
C ASP A 90 -13.17 0.59 -13.09
N ASP A 91 -12.68 1.58 -13.84
CA ASP A 91 -11.28 1.66 -14.24
C ASP A 91 -10.32 1.92 -13.08
N PHE A 92 -10.84 2.27 -11.89
CA PHE A 92 -10.03 2.62 -10.71
C PHE A 92 -8.95 1.58 -10.38
N PHE A 93 -9.30 0.29 -10.37
CA PHE A 93 -8.34 -0.76 -10.05
C PHE A 93 -7.38 -1.06 -11.20
N ALA A 94 -7.80 -0.84 -12.45
CA ALA A 94 -6.94 -0.95 -13.62
C ALA A 94 -5.90 0.18 -13.61
N GLU A 95 -6.30 1.43 -13.35
CA GLU A 95 -5.41 2.57 -13.21
C GLU A 95 -4.41 2.36 -12.06
N ALA A 96 -4.88 1.85 -10.91
CA ALA A 96 -4.01 1.53 -9.79
C ALA A 96 -2.98 0.45 -10.16
N ALA A 97 -3.38 -0.59 -10.90
CA ALA A 97 -2.46 -1.60 -11.42
C ALA A 97 -1.40 -0.97 -12.35
N SER A 98 -1.81 -0.13 -13.30
CA SER A 98 -0.89 0.56 -14.21
C SER A 98 0.11 1.46 -13.47
N ARG A 99 -0.32 2.16 -12.41
CA ARG A 99 0.58 2.96 -11.56
C ARG A 99 1.64 2.09 -10.88
N VAL A 100 1.26 0.92 -10.36
CA VAL A 100 2.19 -0.01 -9.73
C VAL A 100 3.12 -0.66 -10.75
N GLU A 101 2.66 -0.94 -11.97
CA GLU A 101 3.50 -1.42 -13.07
C GLU A 101 4.57 -0.39 -13.45
N GLN A 102 4.22 0.89 -13.54
CA GLN A 102 5.17 1.96 -13.76
C GLN A 102 6.18 2.08 -12.61
N LEU A 103 5.74 1.90 -11.36
CA LEU A 103 6.64 1.85 -10.21
C LEU A 103 7.64 0.69 -10.36
N LEU A 104 7.19 -0.51 -10.71
CA LEU A 104 8.05 -1.67 -10.93
C LEU A 104 9.08 -1.44 -12.05
N GLY A 105 8.68 -0.77 -13.14
CA GLY A 105 9.61 -0.40 -14.21
C GLY A 105 10.72 0.57 -13.77
N LYS A 106 10.48 1.38 -12.73
CA LYS A 106 11.47 2.29 -12.14
C LYS A 106 12.35 1.64 -11.08
N ILE A 107 11.89 0.54 -10.46
CA ILE A 107 12.65 -0.19 -9.44
C ILE A 107 13.73 -1.02 -10.17
N GLY A 108 14.89 -0.40 -10.41
CA GLY A 108 16.05 -1.04 -11.04
C GLY A 108 16.47 -0.49 -12.41
N ALA A 109 15.81 0.57 -12.90
CA ALA A 109 16.35 1.45 -13.95
C ALA A 109 17.36 2.43 -13.33
#